data_AF-A0A256XBS4-F1
#
_entry.id   AF-A0A256XBS4-F1
#
_cell.length_a   1.000
_cell.length_b   1.000
_cell.length_c   1.000
_cell.angle_alpha   90.00
_cell.angle_beta   90.00
_cell.angle_gamma   90.00
#
_symmetry.space_group_name_H-M   'P 1'
#
loop_
_entity.id
_entity.type
_entity.pdbx_description
1 polymer ?
#
loop_
_entity_poly.entity_id
_entity_poly.type
_entity_poly.pdbx_seq_one_letter_code
_entity_poly.pdbx_strand_id
1 'polypeptide(L)' 'MYVLKVLKNIEANAEYKGLDTERLRLVHVQAKEGISRKKRRPKGRWHMWRSDLVHVEVVVRET' A
#
# COMPACT_ATOMS: atom_id res chain seq x y z
N MET A 1 -10.02 -1.85 -0.74
CA MET A 1 -9.41 -2.19 -2.04
C MET A 1 -8.19 -1.28 -2.25
N TYR A 2 -7.06 -1.61 -1.63
CA TYR A 2 -5.88 -0.72 -1.55
C TYR A 2 -4.82 -0.98 -2.63
N VAL A 3 -4.70 -2.22 -3.10
CA VAL A 3 -3.65 -2.64 -4.06
C VAL A 3 -3.84 -2.02 -5.45
N LEU A 4 -5.08 -1.99 -5.96
CA LEU A 4 -5.37 -1.38 -7.27
C LEU A 4 -5.06 0.11 -7.33
N LYS A 5 -5.20 0.82 -6.21
CA LYS A 5 -4.81 2.24 -6.12
C LYS A 5 -3.29 2.40 -6.24
N VAL A 6 -2.52 1.46 -5.67
CA VAL A 6 -1.06 1.46 -5.78
C VAL A 6 -0.63 1.19 -7.23
N LEU A 7 -1.27 0.23 -7.92
CA LEU A 7 -0.96 -0.06 -9.33
C LEU A 7 -1.23 1.14 -10.25
N LYS A 8 -2.38 1.82 -10.10
CA LYS A 8 -2.68 3.04 -10.85
C LYS A 8 -1.68 4.17 -10.60
N ASN A 9 -1.21 4.30 -9.36
CA ASN A 9 -0.17 5.27 -9.03
C ASN A 9 1.17 4.91 -9.68
N ILE A 10 1.50 3.63 -9.82
CA ILE A 10 2.73 3.20 -10.49
C ILE A 10 2.68 3.56 -11.97
N GLU A 11 1.56 3.27 -12.64
CA GLU A 11 1.31 3.61 -14.04
C GLU A 11 1.43 5.13 -14.28
N ALA A 12 0.70 5.93 -13.51
CA ALA A 12 0.76 7.40 -13.62
C ALA A 12 2.17 7.96 -13.37
N ASN A 13 2.92 7.40 -12.41
CA ASN A 13 4.30 7.81 -12.13
C ASN A 13 5.27 7.39 -13.24
N ALA A 14 5.02 6.26 -13.90
CA ALA A 14 5.84 5.77 -14.98
C ALA A 14 5.62 6.59 -16.26
N GLU A 15 4.37 6.91 -16.59
CA GLU A 15 4.02 7.83 -17.67
C GLU A 15 4.66 9.21 -17.45
N TYR A 16 4.57 9.75 -16.22
CA TYR A 16 5.20 11.02 -15.89
C TYR A 16 6.73 11.01 -16.08
N LYS A 17 7.36 9.85 -15.87
CA LYS A 17 8.80 9.65 -16.08
C LYS A 17 9.17 9.28 -17.52
N GLY A 18 8.19 9.10 -18.41
CA GLY A 18 8.41 8.70 -19.80
C GLY A 18 8.86 7.25 -19.99
N LEU A 19 8.54 6.37 -19.03
CA LEU A 19 8.84 4.93 -19.13
C LEU A 19 7.75 4.21 -19.95
N ASP A 20 8.12 3.16 -20.68
CA ASP A 20 7.16 2.34 -21.43
C ASP A 20 6.31 1.49 -20.47
N THR A 21 5.03 1.87 -20.30
CA THR A 21 4.09 1.20 -19.39
C THR A 21 3.80 -0.25 -19.77
N GLU A 22 3.97 -0.64 -21.05
CA GLU A 22 3.77 -2.02 -21.51
C GLU A 22 4.95 -2.93 -21.12
N ARG A 23 6.13 -2.35 -20.88
CA ARG A 23 7.37 -3.09 -20.50
C ARG A 23 7.68 -3.07 -19.01
N LEU A 24 6.84 -2.43 -18.21
CA LEU A 24 7.02 -2.40 -16.76
C LEU A 24 6.75 -3.78 -16.17
N ARG A 25 7.75 -4.30 -15.45
CA ARG A 25 7.63 -5.52 -14.66
C ARG A 25 7.75 -5.23 -13.17
N LEU A 26 6.89 -5.88 -12.39
CA LEU A 26 6.97 -5.90 -10.94
C LEU A 26 8.17 -6.76 -10.54
N VAL A 27 9.21 -6.13 -10.00
CA VAL A 27 10.40 -6.83 -9.52
C VAL A 27 10.24 -7.21 -8.05
N HIS A 28 9.57 -6.35 -7.28
CA HIS A 28 9.48 -6.53 -5.85
C HIS A 28 8.17 -6.00 -5.29
N VAL A 29 7.55 -6.77 -4.40
CA VAL A 29 6.36 -6.39 -3.64
C VAL A 29 6.54 -6.83 -2.20
N GLN A 30 6.44 -5.89 -1.26
CA GLN A 30 6.49 -6.18 0.17
C GLN A 30 5.32 -5.51 0.90
N ALA A 31 4.78 -6.21 1.88
CA ALA A 31 3.83 -5.66 2.84
C ALA A 31 4.44 -5.83 4.25
N LYS A 32 4.60 -4.72 4.96
CA LYS A 32 5.17 -4.68 6.31
C LYS A 32 4.11 -4.21 7.30
N GLU A 33 4.08 -4.84 8.47
CA GLU A 33 3.24 -4.38 9.57
C GLU A 33 3.69 -2.97 9.99
N GLY A 34 2.75 -2.04 9.97
CA GLY A 34 2.91 -0.69 10.46
C GLY A 34 2.45 -0.56 11.91
N ILE A 35 2.28 0.68 12.36
CA ILE A 35 1.90 0.94 13.75
C ILE A 35 0.46 0.49 14.01
N SER A 36 0.26 -0.44 14.96
CA SER A 36 -1.06 -0.72 15.52
C SER A 36 -1.60 0.48 16.28
N ARG A 37 -2.74 1.02 15.85
CA ARG A 37 -3.47 2.05 16.63
C ARG A 37 -4.46 1.38 17.55
N LYS A 38 -4.36 1.68 18.84
CA LYS A 38 -5.29 1.18 19.85
C LYS A 38 -6.21 2.30 20.32
N LYS A 39 -7.52 2.09 20.26
CA LYS A 39 -8.53 3.05 20.72
C LYS A 39 -9.42 2.41 21.77
N ARG A 40 -9.72 3.15 22.84
CA ARG A 40 -10.72 2.71 23.82
C ARG A 40 -12.12 2.74 23.19
N ARG A 41 -12.88 1.67 23.36
CA ARG A 41 -14.27 1.63 22.91
C ARG A 41 -15.08 2.72 23.64
N PRO A 42 -15.78 3.62 22.93
CA PRO A 42 -16.34 4.84 23.53
C PRO A 42 -17.56 4.60 24.43
N LYS A 43 -18.33 3.52 24.22
CA LYS A 43 -19.51 3.16 25.04
C LYS A 43 -19.57 1.64 25.24
N GLY A 44 -20.11 1.18 26.37
CA GLY A 44 -20.28 -0.24 26.72
C GLY A 44 -19.16 -0.80 27.61
N ARG A 45 -19.02 -2.14 27.65
CA ARG A 45 -18.02 -2.88 28.45
C ARG A 45 -16.60 -2.53 27.99
N TRP A 46 -15.66 -2.47 28.95
CA TRP A 46 -14.25 -2.19 28.68
C TRP A 46 -13.71 -3.16 27.61
N HIS A 47 -13.28 -2.60 26.49
CA HIS A 47 -12.66 -3.32 25.37
C HIS A 47 -11.79 -2.35 24.56
N MET A 48 -10.70 -2.86 23.97
CA MET A 48 -9.79 -2.08 23.12
C MET A 48 -10.06 -2.42 21.65
N TRP A 49 -10.16 -1.42 20.80
CA TRP A 49 -10.17 -1.60 19.34
C TRP A 49 -8.75 -1.47 18.81
N ARG A 50 -8.32 -2.44 18.00
CA ARG A 50 -7.02 -2.42 17.34
C ARG A 50 -7.25 -2.19 15.85
N SER A 51 -6.49 -1.25 15.28
CA SER A 51 -6.41 -1.04 13.85
C SER A 51 -4.96 -1.19 13.44
N ASP A 52 -4.68 -2.26 12.72
CA ASP A 52 -3.33 -2.54 12.23
C ASP A 52 -3.15 -1.86 10.88
N LEU A 53 -2.10 -1.03 10.80
CA LEU A 53 -1.71 -0.35 9.58
C LEU A 53 -0.70 -1.22 8.85
N VAL A 54 -0.66 -1.12 7.52
CA VAL A 54 0.28 -1.88 6.68
C VAL A 54 0.96 -0.92 5.72
N HIS A 55 2.29 -1.02 5.64
CA HIS A 55 3.09 -0.34 4.63
C HIS A 55 3.28 -1.28 3.44
N VAL A 56 2.87 -0.83 2.25
CA VAL A 56 3.04 -1.59 1.01
C VAL A 56 4.10 -0.90 0.16
N GLU A 57 5.17 -1.63 -0.15
CA GLU A 57 6.26 -1.20 -1.02
C GLU A 57 6.19 -2.00 -2.32
N VAL A 58 6.29 -1.30 -3.45
CA VAL A 58 6.28 -1.91 -4.78
C VAL A 58 7.40 -1.29 -5.61
N VAL A 59 8.23 -2.13 -6.22
CA VAL A 59 9.30 -1.71 -7.13
C VAL A 59 9.03 -2.30 -8.50
N VAL A 60 9.02 -1.42 -9.49
CA VAL A 60 8.91 -1.77 -10.91
C VAL A 60 10.20 -1.45 -11.64
N ARG A 61 10.48 -2.22 -12.68
CA ARG A 61 11.61 -2.03 -13.58
C ARG A 61 11.13 -2.18 -15.02
N GLU A 62 11.63 -1.32 -15.88
CA GLU A 62 11.46 -1.43 -17.33
C GLU A 62 12.40 -2.52 -17.87
N THR A 63 11.86 -3.38 -18.74
CA THR A 63 12.59 -4.52 -19.33
C THR A 63 12.93 -4.27 -20.79
#